data_AF-A0A379K5Y8-F1
#
_entry.id   AF-A0A379K5Y8-F1
#
_cell.length_a   1.000
_cell.length_b   1.000
_cell.length_c   1.000
_cell.angle_alpha   90.00
_cell.angle_beta   90.00
_cell.angle_gamma   90.00
#
_symmetry.space_group_name_H-M   'P 1'
#
loop_
_entity.id
_entity.type
_entity.pdbx_description
1 polymer ?
#
loop_
_entity_poly.entity_id
_entity_poly.type
_entity_poly.pdbx_seq_one_letter_code
_entity_poly.pdbx_strand_id
1 'polypeptide(L)' 'MLERRREWFERVEQAHQVLWWVPAGHRPSVVEASERLAHLREYGATAQAFTFRHAFAAPA' A
#
# COMPACT_ATOMS: atom_id res chain seq x y z
N MET A 1 -8.41 5.81 31.08
CA MET A 1 -9.40 5.79 29.98
C MET A 1 -8.67 5.82 28.64
N LEU A 2 -8.17 4.66 28.15
CA LEU A 2 -7.71 4.38 26.76
C LEU A 2 -6.88 3.08 26.64
N GLU A 3 -6.57 2.39 27.74
CA GLU A 3 -5.75 1.16 27.72
C GLU A 3 -6.36 0.01 26.91
N ARG A 4 -7.69 -0.06 26.79
CA ARG A 4 -8.40 -1.16 26.14
C ARG A 4 -8.83 -0.91 24.69
N ARG A 5 -8.41 0.19 24.06
CA ARG A 5 -8.74 0.49 22.64
C ARG A 5 -8.42 -0.66 21.69
N ARG A 6 -7.37 -1.44 21.97
CA ARG A 6 -6.92 -2.56 21.12
C ARG A 6 -7.85 -3.77 21.12
N GLU A 7 -8.78 -3.85 22.08
CA GLU A 7 -9.74 -4.95 22.20
C GLU A 7 -11.02 -4.71 21.39
N TRP A 8 -11.34 -3.44 21.11
CA TRP A 8 -12.56 -3.04 20.39
C TRP A 8 -12.30 -2.61 18.95
N PHE A 9 -11.04 -2.36 18.61
CA PHE A 9 -10.59 -2.07 17.26
C PHE A 9 -9.62 -3.16 16.81
N GLU A 10 -10.05 -4.00 15.88
CA GLU A 10 -9.11 -4.85 15.15
C GLU A 10 -8.04 -3.96 14.52
N ARG A 11 -6.77 -4.28 14.78
CA ARG A 11 -5.68 -3.71 14.00
C ARG A 11 -5.97 -4.11 12.56
N VAL A 12 -6.10 -3.13 11.67
CA VAL A 12 -5.97 -3.38 10.24
C VAL A 12 -4.54 -3.85 10.03
N GLU A 13 -4.30 -5.15 10.18
CA GLU A 13 -2.97 -5.78 10.03
C GLU A 13 -2.45 -5.63 8.60
N GLN A 14 -3.38 -5.53 7.65
CA GLN A 14 -3.09 -5.43 6.24
C GLN A 14 -2.88 -3.98 5.80
N ALA A 15 -1.99 -3.77 4.83
CA ALA A 15 -1.81 -2.46 4.22
C ALA A 15 -3.16 -1.94 3.67
N HIS A 16 -3.47 -0.67 3.93
CA HIS A 16 -4.67 0.02 3.43
C HIS A 16 -4.34 1.16 2.45
N GLN A 17 -3.05 1.41 2.24
CA GLN A 17 -2.55 2.40 1.30
C GLN A 17 -1.37 1.79 0.55
N VAL A 18 -1.28 2.08 -0.74
CA VAL A 18 -0.21 1.61 -1.63
C VAL A 18 0.24 2.75 -2.54
N LEU A 19 1.53 2.78 -2.83
CA LEU A 19 2.17 3.65 -3.79
C LEU A 19 2.87 2.78 -4.84
N TRP A 20 2.93 3.28 -6.06
CA TRP A 20 3.74 2.73 -7.14
C TRP A 20 4.03 3.83 -8.14
N TRP A 21 5.08 3.65 -8.94
CA TRP A 21 5.39 4.59 -10.01
C TRP A 21 4.41 4.44 -11.16
N VAL A 22 3.83 5.56 -11.57
CA VAL A 22 2.88 5.63 -12.68
C VAL A 22 3.58 6.30 -13.87
N PRO A 23 3.58 5.70 -15.07
CA PRO A 23 4.13 6.32 -16.26
C PRO A 23 3.50 7.69 -16.53
N ALA A 24 4.31 8.65 -16.99
CA ALA A 24 3.81 9.98 -17.32
C ALA A 24 2.70 9.90 -18.39
N GLY A 25 1.60 10.61 -18.16
CA GLY A 25 0.42 10.58 -19.04
C GLY A 25 -0.55 9.42 -18.80
N HIS A 26 -0.18 8.43 -17.96
CA HIS A 26 -1.10 7.37 -17.56
C HIS A 26 -1.91 7.80 -16.33
N ARG A 27 -3.23 7.67 -16.41
CA ARG A 27 -4.11 7.81 -15.25
C ARG A 27 -4.49 6.40 -14.78
N PRO A 28 -3.99 5.94 -13.63
CA PRO A 28 -4.27 4.59 -13.18
C PRO A 28 -5.75 4.44 -12.83
N SER A 29 -6.25 3.24 -13.07
CA SER A 29 -7.59 2.82 -12.71
C SER A 29 -7.67 2.34 -11.26
N VAL A 30 -8.90 2.22 -10.77
CA VAL A 30 -9.17 1.63 -9.45
C VAL A 30 -8.79 0.14 -9.41
N VAL A 31 -8.90 -0.56 -10.56
CA VAL A 31 -8.50 -1.97 -10.69
C VAL A 31 -7.00 -2.10 -10.48
N GLU A 32 -6.19 -1.31 -11.19
CA GLU A 32 -4.73 -1.29 -10.98
C GLU A 32 -4.37 -0.98 -9.52
N ALA A 33 -5.03 0.01 -8.90
CA ALA A 33 -4.78 0.34 -7.50
C ALA A 33 -5.08 -0.85 -6.56
N SER A 34 -6.14 -1.61 -6.85
CA SER A 34 -6.55 -2.79 -6.07
C SER A 34 -5.54 -3.93 -6.22
N GLU A 35 -5.04 -4.16 -7.44
CA GLU A 35 -4.00 -5.16 -7.72
C GLU A 35 -2.69 -4.81 -7.01
N ARG A 36 -2.28 -3.53 -7.03
CA ARG A 36 -1.08 -3.08 -6.30
C ARG A 36 -1.24 -3.24 -4.79
N LEU A 37 -2.41 -2.93 -4.26
CA LEU A 37 -2.67 -3.10 -2.83
C LEU A 37 -2.66 -4.58 -2.43
N ALA A 38 -3.20 -5.46 -3.27
CA ALA A 38 -3.13 -6.91 -3.08
C ALA A 38 -1.67 -7.39 -3.10
N HIS A 39 -0.88 -6.95 -4.08
CA HIS A 39 0.55 -7.28 -4.17
C HIS A 39 1.31 -6.84 -2.91
N LEU A 40 1.08 -5.63 -2.41
CA LEU A 40 1.71 -5.13 -1.17
C LEU A 40 1.34 -5.99 0.06
N ARG A 41 0.12 -6.50 0.12
CA ARG A 41 -0.33 -7.35 1.23
C ARG A 41 0.28 -8.75 1.17
N GLU A 42 0.47 -9.28 -0.03
CA GLU A 42 1.00 -10.62 -0.25
C GLU A 42 2.54 -10.67 -0.14
N TYR A 43 3.23 -9.72 -0.76
CA TYR A 43 4.69 -9.74 -0.90
C TYR A 43 5.42 -8.73 -0.01
N GLY A 44 4.69 -7.85 0.68
CA GLY A 44 5.30 -6.71 1.35
C GLY A 44 5.74 -5.62 0.36
N ALA A 45 6.59 -4.70 0.82
CA ALA A 45 7.03 -3.56 0.01
C ALA A 45 8.02 -4.00 -1.09
N THR A 46 7.68 -3.72 -2.34
CA THR A 46 8.50 -3.97 -3.53
C THR A 46 8.50 -2.73 -4.44
N ALA A 47 9.40 -2.67 -5.44
CA ALA A 47 9.38 -1.58 -6.43
C ALA A 47 8.06 -1.50 -7.21
N GLN A 48 7.29 -2.59 -7.25
CA GLN A 48 5.99 -2.66 -7.91
C GLN A 48 4.85 -2.13 -7.04
N ALA A 49 4.95 -2.22 -5.71
CA ALA A 49 3.95 -1.73 -4.76
C ALA A 49 4.59 -1.50 -3.39
N PHE A 50 4.54 -0.27 -2.90
CA PHE A 50 5.24 0.13 -1.67
C PHE A 50 4.47 1.16 -0.85
N THR A 51 5.08 1.64 0.23
CA THR A 51 4.51 2.67 1.12
C THR A 51 5.51 3.79 1.31
N PHE A 52 5.08 4.95 1.83
CA PHE A 52 6.00 6.03 2.19
C PHE A 52 7.08 5.60 3.21
N ARG A 53 6.83 4.58 4.03
CA ARG A 53 7.81 4.05 4.98
C ARG A 53 8.97 3.33 4.29
N HIS A 54 8.74 2.77 3.11
CA HIS A 54 9.73 2.04 2.34
C HIS A 54 9.60 2.43 0.87
N ALA A 55 10.19 3.56 0.51
CA ALA A 55 10.13 4.08 -0.86
C ALA A 55 11.17 3.42 -1.76
N PHE A 56 10.83 3.27 -3.03
CA PHE A 56 11.74 2.80 -4.08
C PHE A 56 11.99 3.93 -5.08
N ALA A 57 13.18 3.96 -5.69
CA ALA A 57 13.47 4.91 -6.78
C ALA A 57 12.53 4.69 -7.97
N ALA A 58 12.26 5.76 -8.73
CA ALA A 58 11.53 5.63 -9.99
C ALA A 58 12.33 4.74 -10.97
N PRO A 59 11.64 3.92 -11.79
CA PRO A 59 12.28 3.23 -12.90
C PRO A 59 12.98 4.24 -13.84
N ALA A 60 14.07 3.80 -14.46
CA ALA A 60 14.82 4.58 -15.45
C ALA A 60 14.01 4.86 -16.72
#